data_AF-A0A2B9DLE0-F1
#
_entry.id   AF-A0A2B9DLE0-F1
#
_cell.length_a   1.000
_cell.length_b   1.000
_cell.length_c   1.000
_cell.angle_alpha   90.00
_cell.angle_beta   90.00
_cell.angle_gamma   90.00
#
_symmetry.space_group_name_H-M   'P 1'
#
loop_
_entity.id
_entity.type
_entity.pdbx_description
1 polymer ?
#
loop_
_entity_poly.entity_id
_entity_poly.type
_entity_poly.pdbx_seq_one_letter_code
_entity_poly.pdbx_strand_id
1 'polypeptide(L)'
;MIRFGWAALNCSIFENRLEAVRELHEITENTILDEKKTFEEFIEREASKLDEETRERFYDHYHDEHLKYRDDFPNISRSSLFMNCFFSLENFLYEWCCYFDNNSEIKLKDAKDKGLRKYRNYLKQFVTDTNFFATPLWESIMFYQDLRNALAHSNGNLDMSSNVSLINKLKKEKNVTLTKYGEIRLNEDFINEVTDKLLVFSDGLYEQLEHLSRRK
;
A
#
# COMPACT_ATOMS: atom_id res chain seq x y z
N MET A 1 0.30 5.54 27.21
CA MET A 1 -0.97 6.21 27.54
C MET A 1 -2.09 5.26 27.15
N ILE A 2 -2.94 4.79 28.06
CA ILE A 2 -3.94 3.76 27.74
C ILE A 2 -5.12 4.43 27.03
N ARG A 3 -5.35 4.08 25.75
CA ARG A 3 -6.47 4.57 24.94
C ARG A 3 -7.76 3.83 25.35
N PHE A 4 -8.86 4.54 25.62
CA PHE A 4 -10.17 3.96 25.94
C PHE A 4 -11.27 4.52 25.02
N GLY A 5 -12.35 3.76 24.81
CA GLY A 5 -13.54 4.16 24.05
C GLY A 5 -13.53 3.77 22.57
N TRP A 6 -14.60 4.12 21.84
CA TRP A 6 -14.76 3.77 20.42
C TRP A 6 -13.61 4.27 19.54
N ALA A 7 -13.12 5.49 19.79
CA ALA A 7 -11.99 6.08 19.07
C ALA A 7 -10.72 5.22 19.20
N ALA A 8 -10.43 4.77 20.43
CA ALA A 8 -9.31 3.89 20.70
C ALA A 8 -9.46 2.55 19.97
N LEU A 9 -10.66 1.97 20.04
CA LEU A 9 -10.97 0.71 19.38
C LEU A 9 -10.83 0.80 17.85
N ASN A 10 -11.32 1.88 17.22
CA ASN A 10 -11.21 2.08 15.77
C ASN A 10 -9.74 2.16 15.33
N CYS A 11 -8.90 2.90 16.07
CA CYS A 11 -7.46 2.93 15.84
C CYS A 11 -6.83 1.55 16.02
N SER A 12 -7.10 0.84 17.11
CA SER A 12 -6.53 -0.49 17.33
C SER A 12 -6.96 -1.51 16.28
N ILE A 13 -8.21 -1.46 15.78
CA ILE A 13 -8.66 -2.33 14.68
C ILE A 13 -7.84 -2.06 13.42
N PHE A 14 -7.62 -0.79 13.09
CA PHE A 14 -6.84 -0.39 11.92
C PHE A 14 -5.35 -0.77 12.08
N GLU A 15 -4.74 -0.48 13.22
CA GLU A 15 -3.35 -0.79 13.55
C GLU A 15 -3.11 -2.31 13.51
N ASN A 16 -3.99 -3.11 14.14
CA ASN A 16 -3.90 -4.58 14.09
C ASN A 16 -4.03 -5.11 12.66
N ARG A 17 -4.83 -4.46 11.81
CA ARG A 17 -4.94 -4.85 10.39
C ARG A 17 -3.66 -4.54 9.64
N LEU A 18 -2.99 -3.42 9.92
CA LEU A 18 -1.68 -3.10 9.33
C LEU A 18 -0.61 -4.09 9.79
N GLU A 19 -0.62 -4.48 11.06
CA GLU A 19 0.30 -5.50 11.59
C GLU A 19 0.10 -6.85 10.90
N ALA A 20 -1.15 -7.30 10.76
CA ALA A 20 -1.45 -8.53 10.03
C ALA A 20 -0.98 -8.47 8.55
N VAL A 21 -0.99 -7.29 7.92
CA VAL A 21 -0.43 -7.11 6.57
C VAL A 21 1.09 -7.21 6.58
N ARG A 22 1.77 -6.70 7.61
CA ARG A 22 3.24 -6.84 7.77
C ARG A 22 3.66 -8.28 7.96
N GLU A 23 2.98 -8.99 8.86
CA GLU A 23 3.23 -10.41 9.11
C GLU A 23 3.05 -11.21 7.81
N LEU A 24 1.97 -10.95 7.07
CA LEU A 24 1.73 -11.61 5.78
C LEU A 24 2.77 -11.22 4.72
N HIS A 25 3.22 -9.96 4.69
CA HIS A 25 4.31 -9.51 3.82
C HIS A 25 5.57 -10.32 4.08
N GLU A 26 6.01 -10.42 5.33
CA GLU A 26 7.19 -11.19 5.71
C GLU A 26 7.06 -12.67 5.35
N ILE A 27 5.91 -13.29 5.66
CA ILE A 27 5.65 -14.70 5.32
C ILE A 27 5.75 -14.92 3.80
N THR A 28 5.10 -14.06 3.01
CA THR A 28 5.06 -14.22 1.55
C THR A 28 6.41 -13.96 0.91
N GLU A 29 7.15 -12.93 1.34
CA GLU A 29 8.51 -12.63 0.83
C GLU A 29 9.46 -13.79 1.12
N ASN A 30 9.47 -14.30 2.36
CA ASN A 30 10.34 -15.42 2.73
C ASN A 30 9.98 -16.69 1.94
N THR A 31 8.68 -16.97 1.78
CA THR A 31 8.22 -18.13 1.00
C THR A 31 8.65 -18.00 -0.47
N ILE A 32 8.46 -16.84 -1.09
CA ILE A 32 8.87 -16.61 -2.49
C ILE A 32 10.39 -16.74 -2.63
N LEU A 33 11.16 -16.22 -1.67
CA LEU A 33 12.62 -16.31 -1.68
C LEU A 33 13.11 -17.76 -1.57
N ASP A 34 12.52 -18.55 -0.66
CA ASP A 34 12.87 -19.96 -0.46
C ASP A 34 12.50 -20.81 -1.67
N GLU A 35 11.31 -20.60 -2.25
CA GLU A 35 10.87 -21.28 -3.47
C GLU A 35 11.76 -20.92 -4.66
N LYS A 36 12.12 -19.63 -4.81
CA LYS A 36 13.05 -19.16 -5.84
C LYS A 36 14.40 -19.86 -5.71
N LYS A 37 14.97 -19.91 -4.50
CA LYS A 37 16.24 -20.57 -4.25
C LYS A 37 16.19 -22.06 -4.58
N THR A 38 15.12 -22.74 -4.14
CA THR A 38 14.90 -24.16 -4.43
C THR A 38 14.80 -24.41 -5.94
N PHE A 39 14.13 -23.52 -6.66
CA PHE A 39 14.02 -23.57 -8.12
C PHE A 39 15.36 -23.34 -8.81
N GLU A 40 16.14 -22.33 -8.41
CA GLU A 40 17.49 -22.06 -8.94
C GLU A 40 18.43 -23.26 -8.70
N GLU A 41 18.42 -23.86 -7.50
CA GLU A 41 19.20 -25.06 -7.19
C GLU A 41 18.79 -26.26 -8.06
N PHE A 42 17.49 -26.42 -8.34
CA PHE A 42 16.99 -27.44 -9.28
C PHE A 42 17.54 -27.20 -10.69
N ILE A 43 17.42 -25.98 -11.20
CA ILE A 43 17.88 -25.61 -12.54
C ILE A 43 19.37 -25.90 -12.70
N GLU A 44 20.20 -25.44 -11.76
CA GLU A 44 21.65 -25.65 -11.82
C GLU A 44 22.03 -27.13 -11.76
N ARG A 45 21.37 -27.91 -10.89
CA ARG A 45 21.63 -29.35 -10.76
C ARG A 45 21.26 -30.14 -12.02
N GLU A 46 20.15 -29.80 -12.68
CA GLU A 46 19.76 -30.50 -13.91
C GLU A 46 20.59 -30.01 -15.11
N ALA A 47 20.85 -28.71 -15.22
CA ALA A 47 21.70 -28.13 -16.26
C ALA A 47 23.13 -28.69 -16.24
N SER A 48 23.69 -29.00 -15.07
CA SER A 48 25.05 -29.56 -14.95
C SER A 48 25.20 -30.97 -15.54
N LYS A 49 24.08 -31.67 -15.82
CA LYS A 49 24.07 -33.02 -16.40
C LYS A 49 23.95 -33.02 -17.92
N LEU A 50 23.72 -31.84 -18.52
CA LEU A 50 23.44 -31.68 -19.95
C LEU A 50 24.69 -31.24 -20.71
N ASP A 51 24.75 -31.61 -21.99
CA ASP A 51 25.69 -31.02 -22.93
C ASP A 51 25.35 -29.54 -23.21
N GLU A 52 26.27 -28.83 -23.85
CA GLU A 52 26.15 -27.38 -24.05
C GLU A 52 24.91 -26.97 -24.88
N GLU A 53 24.60 -27.67 -25.97
CA GLU A 53 23.45 -27.35 -26.83
C GLU A 53 22.13 -27.62 -26.09
N THR A 54 22.04 -28.75 -25.39
CA THR A 54 20.83 -29.10 -24.64
C THR A 54 20.63 -28.17 -23.42
N ARG A 55 21.72 -27.74 -22.79
CA ARG A 55 21.69 -26.83 -21.62
C ARG A 55 21.15 -25.46 -21.98
N GLU A 56 21.51 -24.90 -23.12
CA GLU A 56 20.96 -23.60 -23.58
C GLU A 56 19.43 -23.68 -23.74
N ARG A 57 18.93 -24.71 -24.44
CA ARG A 57 17.48 -24.93 -24.60
C ARG A 57 16.77 -25.18 -23.26
N PHE A 58 17.45 -25.83 -22.32
CA PHE A 58 16.92 -26.04 -20.97
C PHE A 58 16.73 -24.72 -20.23
N TYR A 59 17.71 -23.82 -20.25
CA TYR A 59 17.57 -22.49 -19.64
C TYR A 59 16.46 -21.67 -20.31
N ASP A 60 16.37 -21.70 -21.64
CA ASP A 60 15.29 -21.02 -22.37
C ASP A 60 13.91 -21.55 -21.96
N HIS A 61 13.77 -22.87 -21.79
CA HIS A 61 12.52 -23.50 -21.36
C HIS A 61 12.04 -23.01 -19.99
N TYR A 62 12.97 -22.74 -19.06
CA TYR A 62 12.67 -22.31 -17.70
C TYR A 62 12.78 -20.81 -17.47
N HIS A 63 13.10 -20.03 -18.52
CA HIS A 63 13.29 -18.59 -18.41
C HIS A 63 12.06 -17.88 -17.83
N ASP A 64 10.88 -18.18 -18.35
CA ASP A 64 9.62 -17.56 -17.91
C ASP A 64 9.32 -17.88 -16.44
N GLU A 65 9.59 -19.11 -15.99
CA GLU A 65 9.37 -19.51 -14.60
C GLU A 65 10.33 -18.78 -13.66
N HIS A 66 11.60 -18.65 -14.06
CA HIS A 66 12.58 -17.83 -13.32
C HIS A 66 12.15 -16.36 -13.23
N LEU A 67 11.59 -15.79 -14.31
CA LEU A 67 11.05 -14.42 -14.29
C LEU A 67 9.89 -14.27 -13.31
N LYS A 68 9.00 -15.26 -13.19
CA LYS A 68 7.89 -15.20 -12.22
C LYS A 68 8.38 -15.09 -10.79
N TYR A 69 9.33 -15.92 -10.38
CA TYR A 69 9.89 -15.88 -9.03
C TYR A 69 10.68 -14.60 -8.76
N ARG A 70 11.38 -14.08 -9.78
CA ARG A 70 12.20 -12.88 -9.63
C ARG A 70 11.35 -11.59 -9.58
N ASP A 71 10.34 -11.50 -10.43
CA ASP A 71 9.64 -10.24 -10.71
C ASP A 71 8.15 -10.31 -10.40
N ASP A 72 7.43 -11.28 -10.97
CA ASP A 72 5.96 -11.25 -10.99
C ASP A 72 5.36 -11.59 -9.62
N PHE A 73 5.79 -12.68 -8.99
CA PHE A 73 5.25 -13.10 -7.69
C PHE A 73 5.51 -12.07 -6.60
N PRO A 74 6.73 -11.51 -6.42
CA PRO A 74 6.94 -10.41 -5.48
C PRO A 74 6.05 -9.20 -5.78
N ASN A 75 5.98 -8.77 -7.05
CA ASN A 75 5.21 -7.57 -7.40
C ASN A 75 3.70 -7.77 -7.21
N ILE A 76 3.16 -8.94 -7.56
CA ILE A 76 1.76 -9.30 -7.35
C ILE A 76 1.44 -9.33 -5.86
N SER A 77 2.29 -9.97 -5.05
CA SER A 77 2.10 -10.05 -3.59
C SER A 77 2.06 -8.65 -2.98
N ARG A 78 3.11 -7.85 -3.21
CA ARG A 78 3.23 -6.47 -2.69
C ARG A 78 2.07 -5.60 -3.16
N SER A 79 1.70 -5.65 -4.44
CA SER A 79 0.57 -4.85 -4.96
C SER A 79 -0.74 -5.22 -4.27
N SER A 80 -0.96 -6.51 -4.03
CA SER A 80 -2.16 -7.01 -3.34
C SER A 80 -2.20 -6.58 -1.87
N LEU A 81 -1.06 -6.64 -1.17
CA LEU A 81 -0.96 -6.20 0.23
C LEU A 81 -1.14 -4.68 0.35
N PHE A 82 -0.55 -3.91 -0.57
CA PHE A 82 -0.74 -2.47 -0.63
C PHE A 82 -2.22 -2.08 -0.82
N MET A 83 -2.94 -2.78 -1.70
CA MET A 83 -4.38 -2.58 -1.88
C MET A 83 -5.16 -2.81 -0.57
N ASN A 84 -4.76 -3.83 0.21
CA ASN A 84 -5.36 -4.12 1.51
C ASN A 84 -5.06 -3.05 2.56
N CYS A 85 -3.84 -2.50 2.61
CA CYS A 85 -3.54 -1.32 3.43
C CYS A 85 -4.47 -0.15 3.07
N PHE A 86 -4.65 0.10 1.77
CA PHE A 86 -5.46 1.20 1.27
C PHE A 86 -6.94 1.05 1.59
N PHE A 87 -7.50 -0.13 1.37
CA PHE A 87 -8.87 -0.46 1.76
C PHE A 87 -9.07 -0.25 3.27
N SER A 88 -8.11 -0.68 4.08
CA SER A 88 -8.15 -0.53 5.53
C SER A 88 -8.13 0.94 5.96
N LEU A 89 -7.32 1.78 5.29
CA LEU A 89 -7.28 3.23 5.54
C LEU A 89 -8.61 3.90 5.16
N GLU A 90 -9.18 3.55 4.00
CA GLU A 90 -10.47 4.09 3.57
C GLU A 90 -11.57 3.76 4.57
N ASN A 91 -11.60 2.52 5.06
CA ASN A 91 -12.56 2.10 6.08
C ASN A 91 -12.31 2.84 7.41
N PHE A 92 -11.07 2.92 7.86
CA PHE A 92 -10.69 3.64 9.09
C PHE A 92 -11.18 5.10 9.07
N LEU A 93 -10.94 5.81 7.98
CA LEU A 93 -11.40 7.19 7.80
C LEU A 93 -12.92 7.30 7.68
N TYR A 94 -13.55 6.34 6.99
CA TYR A 94 -15.01 6.27 6.87
C TYR A 94 -15.68 6.12 8.23
N GLU A 95 -15.19 5.21 9.07
CA GLU A 95 -15.70 4.99 10.42
C GLU A 95 -15.61 6.26 11.27
N TRP A 96 -14.48 6.98 11.20
CA TRP A 96 -14.35 8.30 11.82
C TRP A 96 -15.40 9.29 11.33
N CYS A 97 -15.64 9.33 10.02
CA CYS A 97 -16.68 10.19 9.47
C CYS A 97 -18.06 9.81 10.01
N CYS A 98 -18.42 8.52 10.01
CA CYS A 98 -19.71 8.03 10.51
C CYS A 98 -19.93 8.35 11.99
N TYR A 99 -18.88 8.25 12.82
CA TYR A 99 -18.96 8.58 14.24
C TYR A 99 -19.36 10.05 14.49
N PHE A 100 -18.85 10.97 13.66
CA PHE A 100 -19.23 12.39 13.73
C PHE A 100 -20.55 12.70 13.00
N ASP A 101 -20.84 12.01 11.89
CA ASP A 101 -21.99 12.25 11.02
C ASP A 101 -23.33 12.10 11.75
N ASN A 102 -23.39 11.18 12.71
CA ASN A 102 -24.56 10.98 13.55
C ASN A 102 -24.94 12.20 14.39
N ASN A 103 -24.04 13.17 14.57
CA ASN A 103 -24.24 14.32 15.47
C ASN A 103 -23.84 15.68 14.89
N SER A 104 -23.43 15.74 13.62
CA SER A 104 -23.13 17.01 12.93
C SER A 104 -24.29 17.47 12.04
N GLU A 105 -24.46 18.79 11.94
CA GLU A 105 -25.36 19.40 10.95
C GLU A 105 -24.88 19.16 9.51
N ILE A 106 -23.56 19.05 9.33
CA ILE A 106 -22.92 18.80 8.03
C ILE A 106 -22.82 17.30 7.82
N LYS A 107 -23.36 16.80 6.70
CA LYS A 107 -23.39 15.36 6.43
C LYS A 107 -22.26 14.88 5.51
N LEU A 108 -21.74 13.69 5.78
CA LEU A 108 -20.71 13.05 4.93
C LEU A 108 -21.18 12.89 3.47
N LYS A 109 -22.48 12.67 3.26
CA LYS A 109 -23.09 12.55 1.93
C LYS A 109 -23.00 13.84 1.11
N ASP A 110 -22.86 14.99 1.76
CA ASP A 110 -22.83 16.31 1.09
C ASP A 110 -21.41 16.66 0.62
N ALA A 111 -20.39 15.89 1.02
CA ALA A 111 -19.03 16.03 0.52
C ALA A 111 -18.95 15.61 -0.96
N LYS A 112 -18.59 16.55 -1.83
CA LYS A 112 -18.56 16.38 -3.30
C LYS A 112 -17.39 15.55 -3.82
N ASP A 113 -16.33 15.39 -3.02
CA ASP A 113 -15.10 14.71 -3.43
C ASP A 113 -15.21 13.17 -3.39
N LYS A 114 -14.23 12.49 -3.99
CA LYS A 114 -14.10 11.02 -4.04
C LYS A 114 -12.82 10.55 -3.33
N GLY A 115 -12.81 9.29 -2.89
CA GLY A 115 -11.67 8.67 -2.21
C GLY A 115 -11.29 9.39 -0.91
N LEU A 116 -10.01 9.41 -0.57
CA LEU A 116 -9.52 10.01 0.68
C LEU A 116 -9.77 11.51 0.79
N ARG A 117 -9.88 12.23 -0.34
CA ARG A 117 -10.20 13.67 -0.36
C ARG A 117 -11.57 13.94 0.27
N LYS A 118 -12.53 13.04 0.08
CA LYS A 118 -13.86 13.12 0.68
C LYS A 118 -13.77 13.12 2.21
N TYR A 119 -13.10 12.10 2.76
CA TYR A 119 -12.95 11.93 4.20
C TYR A 119 -12.15 13.07 4.82
N ARG A 120 -11.04 13.47 4.18
CA ARG A 120 -10.24 14.62 4.57
C ARG A 120 -11.08 15.90 4.71
N ASN A 121 -11.85 16.24 3.69
CA ASN A 121 -12.63 17.48 3.66
C ASN A 121 -13.73 17.48 4.73
N TYR A 122 -14.29 16.31 5.03
CA TYR A 122 -15.22 16.15 6.14
C TYR A 122 -14.51 16.29 7.50
N LEU A 123 -13.46 15.50 7.75
CA LEU A 123 -12.76 15.42 9.03
C LEU A 123 -12.00 16.70 9.41
N LYS A 124 -11.60 17.52 8.42
CA LYS A 124 -10.90 18.79 8.67
C LYS A 124 -11.68 19.75 9.59
N GLN A 125 -12.99 19.56 9.73
CA GLN A 125 -13.84 20.39 10.58
C GLN A 125 -13.77 20.01 12.07
N PHE A 126 -13.25 18.83 12.38
CA PHE A 126 -13.22 18.26 13.73
C PHE A 126 -11.82 18.17 14.33
N VAL A 127 -10.78 18.25 13.50
CA VAL A 127 -9.38 18.23 13.97
C VAL A 127 -9.03 19.53 14.70
N THR A 128 -8.21 19.42 15.75
CA THR A 128 -7.75 20.60 16.50
C THR A 128 -6.76 21.48 15.73
N ASP A 129 -5.89 20.85 14.93
CA ASP A 129 -4.93 21.52 14.06
C ASP A 129 -5.45 21.54 12.62
N THR A 130 -5.81 22.72 12.14
CA THR A 130 -6.30 22.94 10.77
C THR A 130 -5.27 22.59 9.68
N ASN A 131 -3.99 22.45 10.05
CA ASN A 131 -2.89 22.06 9.15
C ASN A 131 -2.57 20.57 9.18
N PHE A 132 -3.27 19.74 9.98
CA PHE A 132 -3.00 18.30 10.07
C PHE A 132 -2.96 17.59 8.70
N PHE A 133 -3.88 17.96 7.80
CA PHE A 133 -3.97 17.44 6.43
C PHE A 133 -3.19 18.28 5.40
N ALA A 134 -2.22 19.08 5.83
CA ALA A 134 -1.31 19.89 5.01
C ALA A 134 0.16 19.54 5.34
N THR A 135 0.41 18.27 5.63
CA THR A 135 1.72 17.73 6.01
C THR A 135 2.31 16.87 4.89
N PRO A 136 3.65 16.70 4.81
CA PRO A 136 4.29 15.77 3.88
C PRO A 136 3.81 14.32 4.03
N LEU A 137 3.42 13.93 5.25
CA LEU A 137 2.81 12.63 5.53
C LEU A 137 1.48 12.46 4.78
N TRP A 138 0.59 13.46 4.89
CA TRP A 138 -0.66 13.44 4.15
C TRP A 138 -0.46 13.49 2.63
N GLU A 139 0.52 14.25 2.16
CA GLU A 139 0.88 14.26 0.73
C GLU A 139 1.35 12.89 0.24
N SER A 140 2.12 12.16 1.06
CA SER A 140 2.53 10.78 0.78
C SER A 140 1.32 9.84 0.69
N ILE A 141 0.36 9.96 1.62
CA ILE A 141 -0.89 9.18 1.61
C ILE A 141 -1.71 9.49 0.36
N MET A 142 -1.79 10.76 -0.04
CA MET A 142 -2.46 11.15 -1.28
C MET A 142 -1.75 10.62 -2.53
N PHE A 143 -0.42 10.56 -2.53
CA PHE A 143 0.34 9.89 -3.59
C PHE A 143 0.02 8.40 -3.63
N TYR A 144 -0.08 7.73 -2.50
CA TYR A 144 -0.46 6.32 -2.47
C TYR A 144 -1.87 6.09 -3.03
N GLN A 145 -2.81 7.03 -2.87
CA GLN A 145 -4.11 6.95 -3.57
C GLN A 145 -3.94 6.97 -5.09
N ASP A 146 -3.08 7.85 -5.61
CA ASP A 146 -2.78 7.92 -7.05
C ASP A 146 -2.15 6.59 -7.54
N LEU A 147 -1.18 6.06 -6.79
CA LEU A 147 -0.52 4.78 -7.06
C LEU A 147 -1.51 3.60 -7.03
N ARG A 148 -2.37 3.53 -6.02
CA ARG A 148 -3.43 2.52 -5.90
C ARG A 148 -4.34 2.55 -7.13
N ASN A 149 -4.73 3.73 -7.59
CA ASN A 149 -5.58 3.84 -8.76
C ASN A 149 -4.88 3.36 -10.04
N ALA A 150 -3.59 3.66 -10.21
CA ALA A 150 -2.81 3.15 -11.33
C ALA A 150 -2.69 1.62 -11.32
N LEU A 151 -2.40 1.03 -10.15
CA LEU A 151 -2.34 -0.42 -9.99
C LEU A 151 -3.70 -1.08 -10.28
N ALA A 152 -4.80 -0.50 -9.79
CA ALA A 152 -6.15 -1.07 -9.95
C ALA A 152 -6.74 -0.95 -11.36
N HIS A 153 -6.51 0.17 -12.06
CA HIS A 153 -7.16 0.44 -13.35
C HIS A 153 -6.34 0.02 -14.57
N SER A 154 -5.02 -0.07 -14.44
CA SER A 154 -4.13 -0.37 -15.57
C SER A 154 -3.23 -1.57 -15.30
N ASN A 155 -3.54 -2.35 -14.25
CA ASN A 155 -2.68 -3.44 -13.77
C ASN A 155 -1.22 -2.96 -13.58
N GLY A 156 -1.05 -1.72 -13.13
CA GLY A 156 0.27 -1.09 -12.97
C GLY A 156 0.95 -0.62 -14.27
N ASN A 157 0.33 -0.73 -15.44
CA ASN A 157 0.91 -0.29 -16.71
C ASN A 157 0.53 1.17 -17.02
N LEU A 158 1.50 2.06 -16.98
CA LEU A 158 1.33 3.46 -17.30
C LEU A 158 1.69 3.75 -18.76
N ASP A 159 0.81 4.48 -19.45
CA ASP A 159 1.19 5.15 -20.69
C ASP A 159 2.14 6.32 -20.36
N MET A 160 3.36 6.19 -20.87
CA MET A 160 4.47 7.13 -20.64
C MET A 160 4.20 8.54 -21.15
N SER A 161 3.27 8.70 -22.10
CA SER A 161 2.91 9.99 -22.70
C SER A 161 1.78 10.71 -21.96
N SER A 162 0.81 9.97 -21.41
CA SER A 162 -0.37 10.55 -20.74
C SER A 162 -0.24 10.66 -19.22
N ASN A 163 0.68 9.92 -18.59
CA ASN A 163 0.84 9.86 -17.13
C ASN A 163 2.06 10.64 -16.58
N VAL A 164 2.54 11.65 -17.31
CA VAL A 164 3.81 12.37 -17.01
C VAL A 164 3.93 12.84 -15.55
N SER A 165 2.85 13.38 -14.97
CA SER A 165 2.85 13.86 -13.59
C SER A 165 3.07 12.72 -12.58
N LEU A 166 2.35 11.60 -12.72
CA LEU A 166 2.49 10.44 -11.85
C LEU A 166 3.88 9.80 -12.01
N ILE A 167 4.36 9.68 -13.24
CA ILE A 167 5.71 9.16 -13.54
C ILE A 167 6.79 9.99 -12.84
N ASN A 168 6.67 11.32 -12.88
CA ASN A 168 7.63 12.20 -12.22
C ASN A 168 7.59 12.10 -10.69
N LYS A 169 6.43 11.74 -10.11
CA LYS A 169 6.34 11.41 -8.67
C LYS A 169 7.01 10.05 -8.39
N LEU A 170 6.63 9.01 -9.13
CA LEU A 170 7.16 7.65 -8.96
C LEU A 170 8.68 7.60 -9.01
N LYS A 171 9.31 8.36 -9.93
CA LYS A 171 10.77 8.45 -10.04
C LYS A 171 11.49 9.01 -8.81
N LYS A 172 10.78 9.67 -7.91
CA LYS A 172 11.33 10.22 -6.65
C LYS A 172 11.15 9.28 -5.48
N GLU A 173 10.29 8.27 -5.61
CA GLU A 173 10.01 7.31 -4.56
C GLU A 173 11.09 6.24 -4.54
N LYS A 174 11.67 6.00 -3.37
CA LYS A 174 12.76 5.02 -3.19
C LYS A 174 12.28 3.58 -3.44
N ASN A 175 11.06 3.27 -2.99
CA ASN A 175 10.55 1.90 -2.92
C ASN A 175 9.57 1.56 -4.05
N VAL A 176 9.56 2.38 -5.11
CA VAL A 176 8.77 2.14 -6.32
C VAL A 176 9.65 2.30 -7.54
N THR A 177 9.62 1.32 -8.42
CA THR A 177 10.36 1.32 -9.68
C THR A 177 9.39 1.38 -10.85
N LEU A 178 9.76 2.10 -11.91
CA LEU A 178 9.03 2.10 -13.17
C LEU A 178 9.91 1.45 -14.24
N THR A 179 9.44 0.38 -14.87
CA THR A 179 10.20 -0.27 -15.95
C THR A 179 10.23 0.61 -17.19
N LYS A 180 11.13 0.29 -18.13
CA LYS A 180 11.20 0.98 -19.44
C LYS A 180 9.91 0.87 -20.27
N TYR A 181 9.03 -0.07 -19.92
CA TYR A 181 7.74 -0.29 -20.57
C TYR A 181 6.56 0.36 -19.83
N GLY A 182 6.83 1.09 -18.75
CA GLY A 182 5.79 1.78 -17.96
C GLY A 182 5.12 0.91 -16.89
N GLU A 183 5.64 -0.28 -16.62
CA GLU A 183 5.14 -1.14 -15.53
C GLU A 183 5.64 -0.64 -14.17
N ILE A 184 4.73 -0.46 -13.23
CA ILE A 184 5.03 -0.14 -11.83
C ILE A 184 5.44 -1.43 -11.09
N ARG A 185 6.57 -1.37 -10.39
CA ARG A 185 7.06 -2.43 -9.51
C ARG A 185 7.31 -1.91 -8.10
N LEU A 186 6.80 -2.64 -7.11
CA LEU A 186 6.97 -2.32 -5.70
C LEU A 186 8.17 -3.08 -5.13
N ASN A 187 9.05 -2.39 -4.40
CA ASN A 187 10.23 -3.00 -3.77
C ASN A 187 9.85 -3.69 -2.45
N GLU A 188 10.76 -4.52 -1.92
CA GLU A 188 10.54 -5.31 -0.69
C GLU A 188 10.19 -4.45 0.54
N ASP A 189 10.79 -3.28 0.66
CA ASP A 189 10.56 -2.36 1.77
C ASP A 189 9.23 -1.59 1.67
N PHE A 190 8.56 -1.63 0.52
CA PHE A 190 7.42 -0.76 0.23
C PHE A 190 6.25 -0.94 1.20
N ILE A 191 5.93 -2.19 1.54
CA ILE A 191 4.82 -2.48 2.47
C ILE A 191 5.13 -2.00 3.87
N ASN A 192 6.37 -2.18 4.33
CA ASN A 192 6.82 -1.68 5.63
C ASN A 192 6.74 -0.15 5.69
N GLU A 193 7.22 0.54 4.66
CA GLU A 193 7.15 2.00 4.57
C GLU A 193 5.70 2.52 4.59
N VAL A 194 4.81 1.91 3.81
CA VAL A 194 3.40 2.31 3.75
C VAL A 194 2.76 2.12 5.12
N THR A 195 2.90 0.94 5.71
CA THR A 195 2.32 0.63 7.02
C THR A 195 2.86 1.55 8.11
N ASP A 196 4.16 1.89 8.11
CA ASP A 196 4.76 2.84 9.06
C ASP A 196 4.09 4.21 8.96
N LYS A 197 3.98 4.74 7.74
CA LYS A 197 3.34 6.03 7.50
C LYS A 197 1.87 6.03 7.90
N LEU A 198 1.16 4.92 7.66
CA LEU A 198 -0.24 4.79 8.04
C LEU A 198 -0.45 4.70 9.56
N LEU A 199 0.46 4.04 10.29
CA LEU A 199 0.46 4.00 11.76
C LEU A 199 0.69 5.39 12.35
N VAL A 200 1.72 6.11 11.85
CA VAL A 200 1.99 7.50 12.28
C VAL A 200 0.77 8.40 12.00
N PHE A 201 0.12 8.21 10.86
CA PHE A 201 -1.08 8.97 10.52
C PHE A 201 -2.28 8.63 11.42
N SER A 202 -2.52 7.35 11.75
CA SER A 202 -3.63 6.98 12.63
C SER A 202 -3.44 7.49 14.04
N ASP A 203 -2.20 7.46 14.55
CA ASP A 203 -1.84 8.03 15.84
C ASP A 203 -2.08 9.54 15.87
N GLY A 204 -1.56 10.25 14.87
CA GLY A 204 -1.78 11.68 14.74
C GLY A 204 -3.26 12.03 14.63
N LEU A 205 -4.04 11.27 13.85
CA LEU A 205 -5.47 11.52 13.70
C LEU A 205 -6.24 11.25 15.01
N TYR A 206 -5.86 10.22 15.77
CA TYR A 206 -6.42 9.97 17.09
C TYR A 206 -6.20 11.16 18.02
N GLU A 207 -4.99 11.68 18.11
CA GLU A 207 -4.66 12.85 18.95
C GLU A 207 -5.50 14.08 18.57
N GLN A 208 -5.72 14.29 17.27
CA GLN A 208 -6.55 15.40 16.78
C GLN A 208 -8.03 15.27 17.16
N LEU A 209 -8.54 14.04 17.38
CA LEU A 209 -9.98 13.77 17.51
C LEU A 209 -10.37 13.23 18.89
N GLU A 210 -9.42 12.81 19.72
CA GLU A 210 -9.72 12.14 21.00
C GLU A 210 -10.52 13.03 21.95
N HIS A 211 -10.29 14.34 21.92
CA HIS A 211 -10.98 15.32 22.75
C HIS A 211 -12.50 15.34 22.49
N LEU A 212 -12.95 15.02 21.27
CA LEU A 212 -14.37 14.93 20.92
C LEU A 212 -14.95 13.58 21.31
N SER A 213 -14.13 12.53 21.25
CA SER A 213 -14.57 11.18 21.62
C SER A 213 -14.80 11.00 23.14
N ARG A 214 -14.13 11.80 23.97
CA ARG A 214 -14.27 11.78 25.44
C ARG A 214 -15.44 12.63 25.97
N ARG A 215 -16.00 13.50 25.13
CA ARG A 215 -17.08 14.45 25.52
C ARG A 215 -18.49 13.92 25.23
N LYS A 216 -18.60 12.75 24.60
CA LYS A 216 -19.84 12.00 24.40
C LYS A 216 -19.84 10.76 25.28
#